data_AF-A0A7S1HR13-F1
#
_entry.id   AF-A0A7S1HR13-F1
#
_cell.length_a   1.000
_cell.length_b   1.000
_cell.length_c   1.000
_cell.angle_alpha   90.00
_cell.angle_beta   90.00
_cell.angle_gamma   90.00
#
_symmetry.space_group_name_H-M   'P 1'
#
loop_
_entity.id
_entity.type
_entity.pdbx_description
1 polymer ?
#
loop_
_entity_poly.entity_id
_entity_poly.type
_entity_poly.pdbx_seq_one_letter_code
_entity_poly.pdbx_strand_id
1 'polypeptide(L)'
;VGKLQKVWRHPNADSLYCEEIDLGEEKGVRNVVSGLVGKVDLEAKVGTHLVVVSNMKPSKMRGVESQAMVLAAFDKNDAAKTELVVPPEGSKAGDRIFVQGFEGEPDEQLNPRKKVFEQIQPNFGTNDECVATYSGTPLQTSNGNCTVASLKGAGVK
;
A
#
# COMPACT_ATOMS: atom_id res chain seq x y z
N VAL A 1 3.69 7.37 2.87
CA VAL A 1 4.02 7.34 1.43
C VAL A 1 5.37 6.67 1.28
N GLY A 2 5.50 5.76 0.31
CA GLY A 2 6.78 5.13 -0.04
C GLY A 2 7.19 5.43 -1.47
N LYS A 3 8.48 5.67 -1.70
CA LYS A 3 9.06 5.78 -3.04
C LYS A 3 9.62 4.43 -3.46
N LEU A 4 9.17 3.92 -4.60
CA LEU A 4 9.60 2.65 -5.14
C LEU A 4 10.98 2.79 -5.78
N GLN A 5 12.02 2.23 -5.17
CA GLN A 5 13.41 2.39 -5.63
C GLN A 5 13.84 1.27 -6.58
N LYS A 6 13.37 0.05 -6.31
CA LYS A 6 13.73 -1.14 -7.08
C LYS A 6 12.62 -2.17 -7.05
N VAL A 7 12.49 -2.93 -8.13
CA VAL A 7 11.56 -4.06 -8.27
C VAL A 7 12.29 -5.19 -8.98
N TRP A 8 12.07 -6.43 -8.55
CA TRP A 8 12.48 -7.62 -9.27
C TRP A 8 11.52 -8.77 -8.97
N ARG A 9 11.53 -9.80 -9.83
CA ARG A 9 10.73 -11.02 -9.62
C ARG A 9 11.26 -11.81 -8.44
N HIS A 10 10.36 -12.30 -7.59
CA HIS A 10 10.75 -13.14 -6.47
C HIS A 10 11.38 -14.45 -6.98
N PRO A 11 12.58 -14.86 -6.51
CA PRO A 11 13.33 -15.97 -7.11
C PRO A 11 12.63 -17.33 -6.98
N ASN A 12 11.79 -17.49 -5.95
CA ASN A 12 11.09 -18.74 -5.65
C ASN A 12 9.55 -18.63 -5.75
N ALA A 13 9.01 -17.59 -6.41
CA ALA A 13 7.57 -17.39 -6.52
C ALA A 13 7.16 -16.53 -7.71
N ASP A 14 6.52 -17.16 -8.71
CA ASP A 14 6.15 -16.50 -9.97
C ASP A 14 5.12 -15.38 -9.79
N SER A 15 4.28 -15.44 -8.76
CA SER A 15 3.22 -14.45 -8.50
C SER A 15 3.67 -13.28 -7.62
N LEU A 16 4.94 -13.23 -7.21
CA LEU A 16 5.45 -12.24 -6.27
C LEU A 16 6.53 -11.36 -6.89
N TYR A 17 6.48 -10.07 -6.58
CA TYR A 17 7.60 -9.16 -6.70
C TYR A 17 8.32 -9.03 -5.37
N CYS A 18 9.60 -8.67 -5.44
CA CYS A 18 10.35 -8.08 -4.34
C CYS A 18 10.63 -6.62 -4.68
N GLU A 19 10.49 -5.75 -3.69
CA GLU A 19 10.69 -4.32 -3.84
C GLU A 19 11.63 -3.75 -2.76
N GLU A 20 12.38 -2.71 -3.13
CA GLU A 20 12.99 -1.79 -2.17
C GLU A 20 12.18 -0.50 -2.16
N ILE A 21 11.60 -0.16 -1.01
CA ILE A 21 10.71 1.01 -0.85
C ILE A 21 11.29 1.95 0.20
N ASP A 22 11.57 3.18 -0.23
CA ASP A 22 12.04 4.26 0.65
C ASP A 22 10.86 4.92 1.35
N LEU A 23 10.85 4.87 2.69
CA LEU A 23 9.84 5.51 3.54
C LEU A 23 10.38 6.76 4.25
N GLY A 24 11.52 7.31 3.81
CA GLY A 24 12.15 8.45 4.46
C GLY A 24 12.78 8.12 5.82
N GLU A 25 13.09 6.84 6.06
CA GLU A 25 13.62 6.35 7.33
C GLU A 25 15.15 6.40 7.35
N GLU A 26 15.73 6.77 8.49
CA GLU A 26 17.20 6.79 8.67
C GLU A 26 17.84 5.40 8.45
N LYS A 27 17.06 4.34 8.70
CA LYS A 27 17.51 2.94 8.56
C LYS A 27 17.61 2.49 7.09
N GLY A 28 17.21 3.33 6.15
CA GLY A 28 17.26 3.07 4.71
C GLY A 28 15.94 2.57 4.14
N VAL A 29 16.03 1.86 3.02
CA VAL A 29 14.89 1.31 2.29
C VAL A 29 14.39 0.02 2.94
N ARG A 30 13.08 -0.20 2.88
CA ARG A 30 12.46 -1.45 3.35
C ARG A 30 12.36 -2.46 2.22
N ASN A 31 12.62 -3.72 2.58
CA ASN A 31 12.30 -4.85 1.70
C ASN A 31 10.80 -5.15 1.79
N VAL A 32 10.15 -5.21 0.64
CA VAL A 32 8.72 -5.53 0.52
C VAL A 32 8.57 -6.69 -0.45
N VAL A 33 7.55 -7.51 -0.22
CA VAL A 33 7.15 -8.58 -1.12
C VAL A 33 5.66 -8.40 -1.41
N SER A 34 5.30 -8.25 -2.68
CA SER A 34 3.91 -8.02 -3.10
C SER A 34 3.41 -9.06 -4.11
N GLY A 35 2.13 -9.43 -4.01
CA GLY A 35 1.47 -10.35 -4.93
C GLY A 35 0.86 -9.65 -6.16
N LEU A 36 1.65 -8.78 -6.80
CA LEU A 36 1.22 -7.89 -7.87
C LEU A 36 1.65 -8.33 -9.27
N VAL A 37 2.47 -9.40 -9.39
CA VAL A 37 2.83 -9.97 -10.68
C VAL A 37 1.57 -10.36 -11.46
N GLY A 38 1.52 -9.94 -12.73
CA GLY A 38 0.39 -10.23 -13.63
C GLY A 38 -0.83 -9.34 -13.41
N LYS A 39 -0.78 -8.44 -12.41
CA LYS A 39 -1.85 -7.48 -12.11
C LYS A 39 -1.40 -6.04 -12.34
N VAL A 40 -0.19 -5.72 -11.89
CA VAL A 40 0.44 -4.41 -12.03
C VAL A 40 1.85 -4.59 -12.59
N ASP A 41 2.18 -3.82 -13.63
CA ASP A 41 3.56 -3.68 -14.10
C ASP A 41 4.33 -2.76 -13.14
N LEU A 42 4.82 -3.34 -12.05
CA LEU A 42 5.48 -2.61 -10.98
C LEU A 42 6.90 -2.18 -11.40
N GLU A 43 7.54 -2.91 -12.33
CA GLU A 43 8.85 -2.58 -12.90
C GLU A 43 8.78 -1.22 -13.63
N ALA A 44 7.69 -0.95 -14.36
CA ALA A 44 7.43 0.34 -14.99
C ALA A 44 7.05 1.48 -14.01
N LYS A 45 6.89 1.19 -12.71
CA LYS A 45 6.54 2.17 -11.67
C LYS A 45 7.73 2.54 -10.79
N VAL A 46 8.92 2.01 -11.04
CA VAL A 46 10.15 2.41 -10.34
C VAL A 46 10.35 3.93 -10.44
N GLY A 47 10.69 4.56 -9.33
CA GLY A 47 10.84 6.02 -9.18
C GLY A 47 9.56 6.74 -8.76
N THR A 48 8.39 6.09 -8.84
CA THR A 48 7.10 6.67 -8.43
C THR A 48 6.79 6.47 -6.94
N HIS A 49 5.80 7.21 -6.43
CA HIS A 49 5.31 7.07 -5.07
C HIS A 49 4.05 6.20 -4.99
N LEU A 50 3.92 5.45 -3.90
CA LEU A 50 2.79 4.60 -3.58
C LEU A 50 2.43 4.67 -2.08
N VAL A 51 1.28 4.14 -1.71
CA VAL A 51 0.86 4.02 -0.31
C VAL A 51 1.27 2.66 0.26
N VAL A 52 1.79 2.66 1.49
CA VAL A 52 2.14 1.43 2.22
C VAL A 52 1.56 1.42 3.63
N VAL A 53 1.36 0.22 4.17
CA VAL A 53 1.17 -0.03 5.59
C VAL A 53 2.53 -0.44 6.19
N SER A 54 3.06 0.36 7.10
CA SER A 54 4.45 0.26 7.58
C SER A 54 4.62 -0.21 9.03
N ASN A 55 3.55 -0.42 9.79
CA ASN A 55 3.63 -0.87 11.18
C ASN A 55 3.14 -2.31 11.38
N MET A 56 2.98 -3.10 10.32
CA MET A 56 2.75 -4.53 10.47
C MET A 56 4.01 -5.24 10.96
N LYS A 57 3.83 -6.32 11.73
CA LYS A 57 4.94 -7.20 12.06
C LYS A 57 5.53 -7.78 10.75
N PRO A 58 6.86 -7.69 10.53
CA PRO A 58 7.48 -8.29 9.35
C PRO A 58 7.14 -9.78 9.22
N SER A 59 6.95 -10.23 7.99
CA SER A 59 6.57 -11.61 7.69
C SER A 59 7.38 -12.17 6.54
N LYS A 60 7.71 -13.46 6.60
CA LYS A 60 8.45 -14.14 5.53
C LYS A 60 7.49 -14.69 4.49
N MET A 61 7.69 -14.30 3.24
CA MET A 61 6.99 -14.82 2.08
C MET A 61 7.99 -15.60 1.25
N ARG A 62 7.86 -16.93 1.22
CA ARG A 62 8.74 -17.83 0.45
C ARG A 62 10.24 -17.61 0.68
N GLY A 63 10.59 -17.27 1.92
CA GLY A 63 11.97 -17.10 2.39
C GLY A 63 12.45 -15.65 2.42
N VAL A 64 11.78 -14.72 1.73
CA VAL A 64 12.11 -13.28 1.75
C VAL A 64 11.25 -12.59 2.80
N GLU A 65 11.87 -11.75 3.64
CA GLU A 65 11.15 -10.96 4.64
C GLU A 65 10.53 -9.72 4.00
N SER A 66 9.22 -9.54 4.19
CA SER A 66 8.48 -8.32 3.84
C SER A 66 8.26 -7.48 5.09
N GLN A 67 8.67 -6.22 5.04
CA GLN A 67 8.71 -5.26 6.15
C GLN A 67 7.64 -4.18 6.07
N ALA A 68 6.82 -4.20 5.01
CA ALA A 68 5.67 -3.34 4.81
C ALA A 68 4.70 -4.05 3.85
N MET A 69 3.59 -3.41 3.53
CA MET A 69 2.67 -3.88 2.49
C MET A 69 2.24 -2.72 1.62
N VAL A 70 2.34 -2.89 0.31
CA VAL A 70 1.83 -1.94 -0.69
C VAL A 70 0.30 -2.01 -0.70
N LEU A 71 -0.35 -0.86 -0.59
CA LEU A 71 -1.80 -0.75 -0.63
C LEU A 71 -2.30 -0.66 -2.08
N ALA A 72 -3.27 -1.49 -2.44
CA ALA A 72 -3.83 -1.54 -3.79
C ALA A 72 -5.35 -1.69 -3.76
N ALA A 73 -6.03 -1.08 -4.74
CA ALA A 73 -7.43 -1.34 -5.00
C ALA A 73 -7.59 -2.54 -5.94
N PHE A 74 -8.64 -3.33 -5.73
CA PHE A 74 -8.99 -4.46 -6.58
C PHE A 74 -10.48 -4.47 -6.89
N ASP A 75 -10.83 -4.83 -8.12
CA ASP A 75 -12.22 -5.08 -8.50
C ASP A 75 -12.75 -6.27 -7.67
N LYS A 76 -13.89 -6.09 -7.00
CA LYS A 76 -14.50 -7.09 -6.12
C LYS A 76 -14.95 -8.34 -6.88
N ASN A 77 -15.20 -8.23 -8.18
CA ASN A 77 -15.61 -9.33 -9.05
C ASN A 77 -14.42 -9.96 -9.79
N ASP A 78 -13.31 -9.22 -9.94
CA ASP A 78 -12.12 -9.67 -10.65
C ASP A 78 -10.84 -9.11 -10.03
N ALA A 79 -10.27 -9.86 -9.07
CA ALA A 79 -9.05 -9.44 -8.37
C ALA A 79 -7.79 -9.37 -9.27
N ALA A 80 -7.86 -9.81 -10.53
CA ALA A 80 -6.78 -9.56 -11.49
C ALA A 80 -6.71 -8.08 -11.89
N LYS A 81 -7.85 -7.38 -11.87
CA LYS A 81 -7.91 -5.92 -12.01
C LYS A 81 -7.52 -5.28 -10.68
N THR A 82 -6.24 -4.95 -10.57
CA THR A 82 -5.66 -4.30 -9.39
C THR A 82 -4.94 -3.03 -9.80
N GLU A 83 -5.10 -1.97 -9.03
CA GLU A 83 -4.44 -0.69 -9.22
C GLU A 83 -3.74 -0.26 -7.93
N LEU A 84 -2.56 0.35 -8.03
CA LEU A 84 -1.87 0.92 -6.88
C LEU A 84 -2.66 2.10 -6.32
N VAL A 85 -2.69 2.22 -5.00
CA VAL A 85 -3.10 3.48 -4.36
C VAL A 85 -1.93 4.46 -4.46
N VAL A 86 -2.16 5.56 -5.17
CA VAL A 86 -1.18 6.59 -5.49
C VAL A 86 -1.44 7.82 -4.61
N PRO A 87 -0.43 8.35 -3.89
CA PRO A 87 -0.57 9.59 -3.14
C PRO A 87 -0.64 10.80 -4.09
N PRO A 88 -1.14 11.97 -3.63
CA PRO A 88 -1.23 13.16 -4.45
C PRO A 88 0.15 13.66 -4.91
N GLU A 89 0.16 14.48 -5.96
CA GLU A 89 1.37 15.14 -6.44
C GLU A 89 2.02 15.99 -5.33
N GLY A 90 3.35 16.04 -5.31
CA GLY A 90 4.11 16.75 -4.28
C GLY A 90 4.34 15.95 -2.99
N SER A 91 3.71 14.77 -2.84
CA SER A 91 4.05 13.85 -1.74
C SER A 91 5.49 13.37 -1.78
N LYS A 92 6.05 13.14 -0.59
CA LYS A 92 7.42 12.69 -0.36
C LYS A 92 7.45 11.36 0.38
N ALA A 93 8.55 10.62 0.22
CA ALA A 93 8.82 9.45 1.05
C ALA A 93 8.71 9.82 2.55
N GLY A 94 7.92 9.06 3.29
CA GLY A 94 7.67 9.29 4.72
C GLY A 94 6.41 10.10 5.04
N ASP A 95 5.76 10.74 4.06
CA ASP A 95 4.50 11.47 4.34
C ASP A 95 3.46 10.52 4.96
N ARG A 96 2.86 10.94 6.08
CA ARG A 96 1.82 10.16 6.76
C ARG A 96 0.52 10.22 5.95
N ILE A 97 -0.07 9.06 5.69
CA ILE A 97 -1.46 8.98 5.23
C ILE A 97 -2.36 9.04 6.46
N PHE A 98 -3.36 9.92 6.44
CA PHE A 98 -4.35 10.04 7.50
C PHE A 98 -5.76 10.05 6.92
N VAL A 99 -6.74 9.85 7.81
CA VAL A 99 -8.17 9.93 7.51
C VAL A 99 -8.76 10.92 8.51
N GLN A 100 -9.46 11.95 8.03
CA GLN A 100 -10.04 12.96 8.91
C GLN A 100 -11.04 12.34 9.90
N GLY A 101 -11.02 12.76 11.16
CA GLY A 101 -11.84 12.19 12.23
C GLY A 101 -11.31 10.88 12.82
N PHE A 102 -10.16 10.40 12.35
CA PHE A 102 -9.44 9.25 12.92
C PHE A 102 -8.04 9.68 13.38
N GLU A 103 -7.99 10.70 14.23
CA GLU A 103 -6.73 11.19 14.78
C GLU A 103 -6.19 10.25 15.87
N GLY A 104 -4.87 10.08 15.88
CA GLY A 104 -4.17 9.28 16.89
C GLY A 104 -2.74 8.94 16.46
N GLU A 105 -1.97 8.39 17.40
CA GLU A 105 -0.67 7.81 17.06
C GLU A 105 -0.82 6.33 16.69
N PRO A 106 -0.16 5.86 15.61
CA PRO A 106 -0.18 4.46 15.26
C PRO A 106 0.57 3.63 16.30
N ASP A 107 0.14 2.38 16.49
CA ASP A 107 0.96 1.39 17.19
C ASP A 107 2.34 1.30 16.50
N GLU A 108 3.43 1.28 17.29
CA GLU A 108 4.79 1.09 16.76
C GLU A 108 4.89 -0.18 15.90
N GLN A 109 4.21 -1.24 16.36
CA GLN A 109 4.02 -2.48 15.61
C GLN A 109 2.67 -3.10 15.99
N LEU A 110 1.84 -3.38 14.98
CA LEU A 110 0.58 -4.08 15.14
C LEU A 110 0.80 -5.48 15.72
N ASN A 111 0.05 -5.81 16.76
CA ASN A 111 0.06 -7.15 17.35
C ASN A 111 -0.73 -8.12 16.45
N PRO A 112 -0.10 -9.15 15.85
CA PRO A 112 -0.78 -10.09 14.94
C PRO A 112 -1.92 -10.86 15.61
N ARG A 113 -1.88 -11.04 16.94
CA ARG A 113 -2.96 -11.72 17.67
C ARG A 113 -4.23 -10.89 17.77
N LYS A 114 -4.10 -9.56 17.73
CA LYS A 114 -5.25 -8.64 17.75
C LYS A 114 -5.93 -8.53 16.39
N LYS A 115 -5.26 -8.93 15.30
CA LYS A 115 -5.81 -8.87 13.95
C LYS A 115 -6.38 -7.49 13.56
N VAL A 116 -5.68 -6.42 13.97
CA VAL A 116 -6.20 -5.05 13.83
C VAL A 116 -6.44 -4.71 12.37
N PHE A 117 -5.46 -4.98 11.49
CA PHE A 117 -5.60 -4.69 10.07
C PHE A 117 -6.74 -5.50 9.45
N GLU A 118 -6.90 -6.79 9.76
CA GLU A 118 -8.01 -7.58 9.22
C GLU A 118 -9.40 -7.07 9.67
N GLN A 119 -9.50 -6.45 10.84
CA GLN A 119 -10.75 -5.86 11.32
C GLN A 119 -11.11 -4.56 10.60
N ILE A 120 -10.11 -3.74 10.25
CA ILE A 120 -10.34 -2.44 9.58
C ILE A 120 -10.32 -2.54 8.06
N GLN A 121 -9.65 -3.55 7.49
CA GLN A 121 -9.52 -3.75 6.03
C GLN A 121 -10.86 -3.71 5.27
N PRO A 122 -11.97 -4.30 5.77
CA PRO A 122 -13.27 -4.27 5.07
C PRO A 122 -13.84 -2.85 4.87
N ASN A 123 -13.39 -1.88 5.66
CA ASN A 123 -13.83 -0.49 5.56
C ASN A 123 -13.01 0.32 4.54
N PHE A 124 -11.91 -0.23 4.02
CA PHE A 124 -11.16 0.42 2.95
C PHE A 124 -11.77 0.13 1.57
N GLY A 125 -11.87 1.16 0.74
CA GLY A 125 -12.38 1.04 -0.62
C GLY A 125 -12.16 2.30 -1.44
N THR A 126 -12.69 2.34 -2.65
CA THR A 126 -12.66 3.56 -3.50
C THR A 126 -14.06 4.13 -3.72
N ASN A 127 -14.17 5.45 -3.81
CA ASN A 127 -15.43 6.13 -4.13
C ASN A 127 -15.63 6.30 -5.66
N ASP A 128 -16.69 7.00 -6.06
CA ASP A 128 -17.04 7.22 -7.47
C ASP A 128 -16.09 8.15 -8.23
N GLU A 129 -15.18 8.81 -7.51
CA GLU A 129 -14.13 9.70 -8.02
C GLU A 129 -12.76 9.01 -8.04
N CYS A 130 -12.70 7.69 -7.82
CA CYS A 130 -11.47 6.91 -7.72
C CYS A 130 -10.56 7.34 -6.54
N VAL A 131 -11.11 8.01 -5.53
CA VAL A 131 -10.39 8.35 -4.29
C VAL A 131 -10.40 7.13 -3.37
N ALA A 132 -9.24 6.77 -2.82
CA ALA A 132 -9.14 5.76 -1.78
C ALA A 132 -9.71 6.29 -0.47
N THR A 133 -10.52 5.49 0.21
CA THR A 133 -11.29 5.89 1.40
C THR A 133 -11.21 4.83 2.50
N TYR A 134 -11.46 5.27 3.73
CA TYR A 134 -11.77 4.46 4.89
C TYR A 134 -13.15 4.86 5.40
N SER A 135 -14.11 3.93 5.40
CA SER A 135 -15.52 4.20 5.74
C SER A 135 -16.10 5.41 4.98
N GLY A 136 -15.76 5.53 3.68
CA GLY A 136 -16.19 6.65 2.82
C GLY A 136 -15.41 7.96 3.01
N THR A 137 -14.53 8.06 4.02
CA THR A 137 -13.70 9.23 4.25
C THR A 137 -12.37 9.09 3.50
N PRO A 138 -11.92 10.10 2.72
CA PRO A 138 -10.68 10.01 1.95
C PRO A 138 -9.44 9.69 2.78
N LEU A 139 -8.57 8.85 2.22
CA LEU A 139 -7.16 8.74 2.63
C LEU A 139 -6.43 9.95 2.04
N GLN A 140 -5.70 10.68 2.88
CA GLN A 140 -5.08 11.95 2.51
C GLN A 140 -3.64 12.07 3.01
N THR A 141 -2.87 12.89 2.31
CA THR A 141 -1.68 13.56 2.87
C THR A 141 -2.00 15.04 3.06
N SER A 142 -1.04 15.82 3.54
CA SER A 142 -1.15 17.29 3.55
C SER A 142 -1.32 17.90 2.14
N ASN A 143 -0.99 17.15 1.09
CA ASN A 143 -1.07 17.62 -0.31
C ASN A 143 -2.36 17.20 -1.02
N GLY A 144 -3.26 16.45 -0.37
CA GLY A 144 -4.55 16.05 -0.94
C GLY A 144 -4.83 14.54 -0.86
N ASN A 145 -5.75 14.08 -1.70
CA ASN A 145 -6.32 12.73 -1.67
C ASN A 145 -5.40 11.70 -2.35
N CYS A 146 -5.35 10.50 -1.76
CA CYS A 146 -4.82 9.32 -2.43
C CYS A 146 -5.86 8.75 -3.40
N THR A 147 -5.44 8.38 -4.61
CA THR A 147 -6.35 7.92 -5.67
C THR A 147 -5.88 6.61 -6.29
N VAL A 148 -6.75 6.03 -7.10
CA VAL A 148 -6.43 4.93 -8.04
C VAL A 148 -6.74 5.39 -9.46
N ALA A 149 -6.29 4.64 -10.46
CA ALA A 149 -6.35 5.10 -11.84
C ALA A 149 -7.79 5.10 -12.41
N SER A 150 -8.58 4.07 -12.10
CA SER A 150 -9.91 3.91 -12.68
C SER A 150 -10.90 3.09 -11.84
N LEU A 151 -10.46 2.35 -10.83
CA LEU A 151 -11.33 1.47 -10.06
C LEU A 151 -12.25 2.24 -9.09
N LYS A 152 -13.56 2.25 -9.38
CA LYS A 152 -14.62 2.83 -8.53
C LYS A 152 -15.32 1.75 -7.71
N GLY A 153 -15.71 2.06 -6.47
CA GLY A 153 -16.39 1.10 -5.58
C GLY A 153 -15.58 -0.16 -5.25
N ALA A 154 -14.27 -0.13 -5.51
CA ALA A 154 -13.37 -1.27 -5.36
C ALA A 154 -13.06 -1.54 -3.89
N GLY A 155 -12.61 -2.76 -3.59
CA GLY A 155 -12.01 -3.07 -2.30
C GLY A 155 -10.56 -2.59 -2.28
N VAL A 156 -10.04 -2.22 -1.12
CA VAL A 156 -8.63 -1.82 -0.95
C VAL A 156 -7.97 -2.69 0.12
N LYS A 157 -6.77 -3.20 -0.15
CA LYS A 157 -5.97 -3.98 0.79
C LYS A 157 -4.49 -3.91 0.50
#